data_AF-A0A7V5PA39-F1
#
_entry.id   AF-A0A7V5PA39-F1
#
_cell.length_a   1.000
_cell.length_b   1.000
_cell.length_c   1.000
_cell.angle_alpha   90.00
_cell.angle_beta   90.00
_cell.angle_gamma   90.00
#
_symmetry.space_group_name_H-M   'P 1'
#
loop_
_entity.id
_entity.type
_entity.pdbx_description
1 polymer ?
#
loop_
_entity_poly.entity_id
_entity_poly.type
_entity_poly.pdbx_seq_one_letter_code
_entity_poly.pdbx_strand_id
1 'polypeptide(L)'
;AAAAVGIRAYLQAWEKGETPPRFLATRLAPSLRSRLSSYRVDVYADTFQLLRASIRELDAAKPAWGSESQWRWLGERAGEGDSLAHLAARELAVRGYDADHLFALWPKLSAEKRWLLWLWSKLEAHRRGVNDHYALLAVHTSESVSALPLAAATANFGRDLPERALQQRQVLLRDLGLESMPPEFWQEFERLADPLTRLKALADLSDREREEAVRATAELLRNGTPPEQWLPYLKVAYRHLATYLTAFPFSDPQLQQYFQLYARSRVCDELSPELAELARELAAARRIWSFEARGAKVEAQREQGALPFWVDALGLEWVGLLRELLRDSCAVSLEVARANLPTTTEFNREWGDDQPPRDLDKEAHAYDYALPRSLVREIAAVNRIAAAIRERLRPGQTLLVTSDHGLTRFASQGRVVALPDGWAPHKWGRYAEPVTGAPDLSLPEDVCLRMDGRAILAVHGHFDRAGAPKGQAHGGATLEECLVPLLLVRLLEATLPAFSFELLTPDVRLDARGFGRLQVKVSAGLPSLTLRLPQAEFVGQPTGGGIWEFALSGLPLGAYRGRLESEGRPPEQIEFRLSRGLTENDLGL
;
A
#
# COMPACT_ATOMS: atom_id res chain seq x y z
N ALA A 1 -41.04 -30.19 -64.03
CA ALA A 1 -40.33 -29.27 -63.11
C ALA A 1 -39.29 -30.06 -62.36
N ALA A 2 -38.04 -29.58 -62.28
CA ALA A 2 -37.02 -30.25 -61.48
C ALA A 2 -37.49 -30.30 -60.02
N ALA A 3 -37.39 -31.47 -59.39
CA ALA A 3 -37.70 -31.66 -57.99
C ALA A 3 -36.45 -32.21 -57.29
N ALA A 4 -36.05 -31.63 -56.16
CA ALA A 4 -35.00 -32.21 -55.33
C ALA A 4 -35.57 -33.41 -54.58
N VAL A 5 -34.91 -34.57 -54.64
CA VAL A 5 -35.34 -35.77 -53.91
C VAL A 5 -34.65 -35.80 -52.54
N GLY A 6 -35.40 -35.45 -51.49
CA GLY A 6 -34.95 -35.39 -50.10
C GLY A 6 -34.46 -33.99 -49.68
N ILE A 7 -34.70 -33.64 -48.40
CA ILE A 7 -34.39 -32.31 -47.87
C ILE A 7 -32.88 -31.98 -47.95
N ARG A 8 -32.03 -33.00 -47.81
CA ARG A 8 -30.57 -32.84 -47.92
C ARG A 8 -30.17 -32.39 -49.32
N ALA A 9 -30.68 -33.02 -50.38
CA ALA A 9 -30.37 -32.65 -51.76
C ALA A 9 -30.89 -31.24 -52.09
N TYR A 10 -32.04 -30.86 -51.52
CA TYR A 10 -32.59 -29.52 -51.64
C TYR A 10 -31.68 -28.47 -51.00
N LEU A 11 -31.20 -28.70 -49.77
CA LEU A 11 -30.29 -27.80 -49.06
C LEU A 11 -28.88 -27.76 -49.69
N GLN A 12 -28.39 -28.88 -50.23
CA GLN A 12 -27.11 -28.92 -50.95
C GLN A 12 -27.07 -28.03 -52.20
N ALA A 13 -28.22 -27.80 -52.86
CA ALA A 13 -28.29 -26.85 -53.97
C ALA A 13 -27.97 -25.43 -53.48
N TRP A 14 -28.49 -25.03 -52.32
CA TRP A 14 -28.16 -23.75 -51.69
C TRP A 14 -26.66 -23.64 -51.36
N GLU A 15 -26.05 -24.70 -50.80
CA GLU A 15 -24.62 -24.72 -50.46
C GLU A 15 -23.69 -24.60 -51.67
N LYS A 16 -24.15 -25.04 -52.85
CA LYS A 16 -23.41 -24.95 -54.12
C LYS A 16 -23.63 -23.62 -54.86
N GLY A 17 -24.47 -22.73 -54.31
CA GLY A 17 -24.89 -21.50 -54.99
C GLY A 17 -25.84 -21.73 -56.18
N GLU A 18 -26.45 -22.91 -56.26
CA GLU A 18 -27.43 -23.25 -57.30
C GLU A 18 -28.83 -22.73 -56.90
N THR A 19 -29.67 -22.41 -57.89
CA THR A 19 -31.08 -22.10 -57.60
C THR A 19 -31.81 -23.40 -57.22
N PRO A 20 -32.36 -23.52 -56.01
CA PRO A 20 -32.98 -24.76 -55.57
C PRO A 20 -34.23 -25.06 -56.39
N PRO A 21 -34.53 -26.34 -56.70
CA PRO A 21 -35.71 -26.68 -57.47
C PRO A 21 -37.00 -26.30 -56.72
N ARG A 22 -38.02 -25.79 -57.43
CA ARG A 22 -39.30 -25.35 -56.80
C ARG A 22 -40.02 -26.43 -56.00
N PHE A 23 -39.76 -27.70 -56.26
CA PHE A 23 -40.45 -28.82 -55.64
C PHE A 23 -39.47 -29.69 -54.84
N LEU A 24 -39.85 -30.06 -53.62
CA LEU A 24 -39.14 -31.03 -52.78
C LEU A 24 -39.94 -32.34 -52.77
N ALA A 25 -39.37 -33.41 -53.34
CA ALA A 25 -39.90 -34.76 -53.22
C ALA A 25 -39.34 -35.41 -51.94
N THR A 26 -40.17 -35.64 -50.93
CA THR A 26 -39.74 -36.18 -49.63
C THR A 26 -40.63 -37.30 -49.14
N ARG A 27 -40.04 -38.29 -48.46
CA ARG A 27 -40.78 -39.38 -47.79
C ARG A 27 -41.63 -38.87 -46.62
N LEU A 28 -41.38 -37.65 -46.14
CA LEU A 28 -42.17 -36.98 -45.10
C LEU A 28 -43.46 -36.34 -45.64
N ALA A 29 -43.67 -36.32 -46.97
CA ALA A 29 -44.84 -35.68 -47.59
C ALA A 29 -46.20 -36.17 -47.05
N PRO A 30 -46.41 -37.48 -46.76
CA PRO A 30 -47.66 -37.95 -46.14
C PRO A 30 -47.93 -37.33 -44.77
N SER A 31 -46.86 -37.07 -43.99
CA SER A 31 -46.92 -36.50 -42.63
C SER A 31 -47.11 -34.97 -42.64
N LEU A 32 -46.90 -34.32 -43.78
CA LEU A 32 -46.99 -32.88 -43.97
C LEU A 32 -48.27 -32.45 -44.71
N ARG A 33 -49.19 -33.39 -44.97
CA ARG A 33 -50.47 -33.11 -45.62
C ARG A 33 -51.20 -31.99 -44.88
N SER A 34 -51.79 -31.06 -45.63
CA SER A 34 -52.53 -29.88 -45.15
C SER A 34 -51.75 -28.80 -44.38
N ARG A 35 -50.41 -28.86 -44.34
CA ARG A 35 -49.59 -27.77 -43.79
C ARG A 35 -49.18 -26.80 -44.90
N LEU A 36 -49.58 -25.54 -44.76
CA LEU A 36 -49.14 -24.43 -45.61
C LEU A 36 -48.18 -23.57 -44.77
N SER A 37 -46.89 -23.63 -45.10
CA SER A 37 -45.85 -22.88 -44.39
C SER A 37 -44.94 -22.21 -45.42
N SER A 38 -44.71 -20.91 -45.26
CA SER A 38 -43.65 -20.20 -45.96
C SER A 38 -42.38 -20.22 -45.10
N TYR A 39 -41.24 -20.36 -45.75
CA TYR A 39 -39.93 -20.19 -45.11
C TYR A 39 -39.21 -19.06 -45.82
N ARG A 40 -38.60 -18.16 -45.04
CA ARG A 40 -37.75 -17.10 -45.53
C ARG A 40 -36.30 -17.49 -45.27
N VAL A 41 -35.46 -17.39 -46.28
CA VAL A 41 -34.01 -17.57 -46.15
C VAL A 41 -33.39 -16.19 -46.31
N ASP A 42 -32.88 -15.65 -45.22
CA ASP A 42 -32.09 -14.41 -45.23
C ASP A 42 -30.61 -14.78 -45.39
N VAL A 43 -29.96 -14.20 -46.41
CA VAL A 43 -28.54 -14.42 -46.69
C VAL A 43 -27.76 -13.23 -46.18
N TYR A 44 -26.81 -13.50 -45.28
CA TYR A 44 -25.91 -12.48 -44.72
C TYR A 44 -24.52 -12.62 -45.33
N ALA A 45 -23.83 -11.50 -45.51
CA ALA A 45 -22.50 -11.47 -46.13
C ALA A 45 -21.40 -12.11 -45.24
N ASP A 46 -21.55 -12.00 -43.92
CA ASP A 46 -20.61 -12.51 -42.93
C ASP A 46 -21.34 -12.81 -41.60
N THR A 47 -20.61 -13.43 -40.65
CA THR A 47 -21.20 -13.81 -39.36
C THR A 47 -21.54 -12.61 -38.49
N PHE A 48 -20.85 -11.48 -38.66
CA PHE A 48 -21.13 -10.25 -37.92
C PHE A 48 -22.51 -9.67 -38.31
N GLN A 49 -22.83 -9.62 -39.61
CA GLN A 49 -24.14 -9.17 -40.09
C GLN A 49 -25.28 -10.07 -39.61
N LEU A 50 -25.06 -11.38 -39.59
CA LEU A 50 -26.01 -12.34 -39.02
C LEU A 50 -26.27 -12.05 -37.53
N LEU A 51 -25.20 -11.92 -36.75
CA LEU A 51 -25.28 -11.65 -35.31
C LEU A 51 -25.93 -10.29 -35.02
N ARG A 52 -25.65 -9.27 -35.82
CA ARG A 52 -26.26 -7.94 -35.68
C ARG A 52 -27.77 -7.97 -35.95
N ALA A 53 -28.22 -8.82 -36.88
CA ALA A 53 -29.64 -8.98 -37.17
C ALA A 53 -30.40 -9.72 -36.04
N SER A 54 -29.73 -10.56 -35.27
CA SER A 54 -30.33 -11.34 -34.17
C SER A 54 -30.14 -10.73 -32.78
N ILE A 55 -29.04 -10.01 -32.54
CA ILE A 55 -28.67 -9.43 -31.24
C ILE A 55 -28.61 -7.90 -31.36
N ARG A 56 -29.66 -7.23 -30.86
CA ARG A 56 -29.85 -5.79 -31.00
C ARG A 56 -28.70 -4.95 -30.43
N GLU A 57 -28.07 -5.39 -29.34
CA GLU A 57 -26.95 -4.67 -28.72
C GLU A 57 -25.74 -4.52 -29.66
N LEU A 58 -25.59 -5.41 -30.65
CA LEU A 58 -24.51 -5.35 -31.63
C LEU A 58 -24.70 -4.25 -32.68
N ASP A 59 -25.83 -3.53 -32.71
CA ASP A 59 -25.99 -2.34 -33.55
C ASP A 59 -24.99 -1.23 -33.20
N ALA A 60 -24.54 -1.17 -31.94
CA ALA A 60 -23.51 -0.25 -31.50
C ALA A 60 -22.08 -0.80 -31.71
N ALA A 61 -21.93 -2.05 -32.16
CA ALA A 61 -20.64 -2.67 -32.41
C ALA A 61 -20.09 -2.33 -33.80
N LYS A 62 -18.77 -2.25 -33.92
CA LYS A 62 -18.09 -2.12 -35.22
C LYS A 62 -17.58 -3.48 -35.68
N PRO A 63 -17.64 -3.82 -36.99
CA PRO A 63 -17.10 -5.08 -37.50
C PRO A 63 -15.63 -5.29 -37.11
N ALA A 64 -14.83 -4.22 -37.15
CA ALA A 64 -13.40 -4.23 -36.81
C ALA A 64 -13.08 -4.55 -35.34
N TRP A 65 -14.09 -4.60 -34.46
CA TRP A 65 -13.90 -4.99 -33.06
C TRP A 65 -13.69 -6.49 -32.88
N GLY A 66 -13.94 -7.30 -33.92
CA GLY A 66 -13.61 -8.72 -33.92
C GLY A 66 -13.07 -9.18 -35.27
N SER A 67 -12.29 -10.26 -35.26
CA SER A 67 -11.95 -10.99 -36.47
C SER A 67 -13.13 -11.84 -36.93
N GLU A 68 -13.12 -12.25 -38.20
CA GLU A 68 -14.12 -13.19 -38.72
C GLU A 68 -14.17 -14.50 -37.91
N SER A 69 -13.04 -14.99 -37.39
CA SER A 69 -13.01 -16.17 -36.52
C SER A 69 -13.68 -15.92 -35.16
N GLN A 70 -13.54 -14.73 -34.58
CA GLN A 70 -14.19 -14.37 -33.32
C GLN A 70 -15.70 -14.21 -33.49
N TRP A 71 -16.14 -13.54 -34.56
CA TRP A 71 -17.57 -13.43 -34.89
C TRP A 71 -18.18 -14.80 -35.16
N ARG A 72 -17.49 -15.68 -35.89
CA ARG A 72 -17.93 -17.07 -36.11
C ARG A 72 -18.06 -17.85 -34.81
N TRP A 73 -17.04 -17.77 -33.96
CA TRP A 73 -17.04 -18.43 -32.65
C TRP A 73 -18.24 -18.00 -31.79
N LEU A 74 -18.59 -16.70 -31.82
CA LEU A 74 -19.76 -16.17 -31.12
C LEU A 74 -21.07 -16.64 -31.76
N GLY A 75 -21.14 -16.64 -33.09
CA GLY A 75 -22.29 -17.09 -33.88
C GLY A 75 -22.64 -18.56 -33.64
N GLU A 76 -21.64 -19.43 -33.54
CA GLU A 76 -21.82 -20.86 -33.21
C GLU A 76 -22.40 -21.11 -31.81
N ARG A 77 -22.32 -20.11 -30.93
CA ARG A 77 -22.80 -20.17 -29.53
C ARG A 77 -24.08 -19.40 -29.29
N ALA A 78 -24.44 -18.51 -30.20
CA ALA A 78 -25.66 -17.71 -30.10
C ALA A 78 -26.90 -18.60 -30.32
N GLY A 79 -27.82 -18.56 -29.37
CA GLY A 79 -29.14 -19.16 -29.48
C GLY A 79 -30.16 -18.20 -30.06
N GLU A 80 -31.33 -18.73 -30.43
CA GLU A 80 -32.46 -17.91 -30.86
C GLU A 80 -32.94 -17.00 -29.71
N GLY A 81 -33.02 -15.69 -29.96
CA GLY A 81 -33.46 -14.70 -28.97
C GLY A 81 -32.44 -14.34 -27.90
N ASP A 82 -31.17 -14.77 -28.02
CA ASP A 82 -30.11 -14.35 -27.11
C ASP A 82 -29.90 -12.82 -27.17
N SER A 83 -29.69 -12.21 -26.00
CA SER A 83 -29.02 -10.90 -25.90
C SER A 83 -27.52 -11.10 -25.75
N LEU A 84 -26.70 -10.10 -26.10
CA LEU A 84 -25.26 -10.20 -25.88
C LEU A 84 -24.93 -10.41 -24.39
N ALA A 85 -25.65 -9.73 -23.49
CA ALA A 85 -25.43 -9.87 -22.05
C ALA A 85 -25.71 -11.30 -21.56
N HIS A 86 -26.78 -11.94 -22.04
CA HIS A 86 -27.09 -13.32 -21.71
C HIS A 86 -26.05 -14.29 -22.26
N LEU A 87 -25.68 -14.13 -23.53
CA LEU A 87 -24.66 -14.95 -24.20
C LEU A 87 -23.30 -14.82 -23.49
N ALA A 88 -22.87 -13.59 -23.19
CA ALA A 88 -21.62 -13.34 -22.48
C ALA A 88 -21.64 -13.88 -21.05
N ALA A 89 -22.75 -13.69 -20.32
CA ALA A 89 -22.92 -14.26 -18.98
C ALA A 89 -22.80 -15.80 -18.98
N ARG A 90 -23.41 -16.46 -19.97
CA ARG A 90 -23.32 -17.92 -20.16
C ARG A 90 -21.90 -18.38 -20.46
N GLU A 91 -21.23 -17.76 -21.45
CA GLU A 91 -19.89 -18.17 -21.87
C GLU A 91 -18.81 -17.87 -20.82
N LEU A 92 -18.98 -16.80 -20.04
CA LEU A 92 -18.07 -16.40 -18.96
C LEU A 92 -18.44 -17.03 -17.61
N ALA A 93 -19.55 -17.78 -17.54
CA ALA A 93 -20.08 -18.41 -16.33
C ALA A 93 -20.33 -17.43 -15.17
N VAL A 94 -20.92 -16.28 -15.47
CA VAL A 94 -21.28 -15.23 -14.51
C VAL A 94 -22.78 -14.93 -14.54
N ARG A 95 -23.30 -14.24 -13.51
CA ARG A 95 -24.73 -13.87 -13.44
C ARG A 95 -25.09 -12.60 -14.21
N GLY A 96 -24.12 -11.71 -14.41
CA GLY A 96 -24.33 -10.40 -15.01
C GLY A 96 -23.03 -9.62 -15.12
N TYR A 97 -23.13 -8.38 -15.59
CA TYR A 97 -21.96 -7.54 -15.80
C TYR A 97 -21.51 -6.88 -14.50
N ASP A 98 -20.34 -7.27 -14.03
CA ASP A 98 -19.60 -6.65 -12.93
C ASP A 98 -18.13 -6.56 -13.37
N ALA A 99 -17.62 -5.34 -13.54
CA ALA A 99 -16.31 -5.12 -14.14
C ALA A 99 -15.18 -5.73 -13.28
N ASP A 100 -15.20 -5.52 -11.97
CA ASP A 100 -14.18 -6.03 -11.05
C ASP A 100 -14.14 -7.57 -11.09
N HIS A 101 -15.30 -8.22 -10.98
CA HIS A 101 -15.37 -9.68 -11.04
C HIS A 101 -14.95 -10.23 -12.41
N LEU A 102 -15.38 -9.60 -13.50
CA LEU A 102 -15.06 -10.04 -14.85
C LEU A 102 -13.57 -9.94 -15.15
N PHE A 103 -12.94 -8.80 -14.86
CA PHE A 103 -11.51 -8.63 -15.13
C PHE A 103 -10.63 -9.49 -14.23
N ALA A 104 -11.04 -9.79 -12.99
CA ALA A 104 -10.35 -10.78 -12.16
C ALA A 104 -10.31 -12.20 -12.77
N LEU A 105 -11.23 -12.54 -13.68
CA LEU A 105 -11.21 -13.81 -14.42
C LEU A 105 -10.21 -13.78 -15.58
N TRP A 106 -9.80 -12.61 -16.06
CA TRP A 106 -9.00 -12.40 -17.28
C TRP A 106 -7.78 -13.32 -17.41
N PRO A 107 -6.95 -13.53 -16.37
CA PRO A 107 -5.78 -14.42 -16.47
C PRO A 107 -6.15 -15.85 -16.87
N LYS A 108 -7.35 -16.32 -16.54
CA LYS A 108 -7.82 -17.70 -16.74
C LYS A 108 -8.63 -17.89 -18.03
N LEU A 109 -8.99 -16.81 -18.72
CA LEU A 109 -9.83 -16.86 -19.92
C LEU A 109 -9.03 -17.21 -21.19
N SER A 110 -9.68 -17.92 -22.12
CA SER A 110 -9.16 -18.11 -23.49
C SER A 110 -9.17 -16.80 -24.28
N ALA A 111 -8.48 -16.77 -25.42
CA ALA A 111 -8.44 -15.59 -26.28
C ALA A 111 -9.83 -15.12 -26.72
N GLU A 112 -10.73 -16.05 -27.07
CA GLU A 112 -12.10 -15.76 -27.48
C GLU A 112 -12.93 -15.22 -26.32
N LYS A 113 -12.76 -15.79 -25.12
CA LYS A 113 -13.47 -15.30 -23.92
C LYS A 113 -12.98 -13.94 -23.46
N ARG A 114 -11.69 -13.64 -23.57
CA ARG A 114 -11.13 -12.29 -23.33
C ARG A 114 -11.70 -11.29 -24.32
N TRP A 115 -11.78 -11.67 -25.60
CA TRP A 115 -12.41 -10.85 -26.62
C TRP A 115 -13.90 -10.61 -26.33
N LEU A 116 -14.66 -11.64 -25.93
CA LEU A 116 -16.07 -11.49 -25.57
C LEU A 116 -16.26 -10.58 -24.36
N LEU A 117 -15.45 -10.73 -23.32
CA LEU A 117 -15.46 -9.85 -22.14
C LEU A 117 -15.18 -8.40 -22.55
N TRP A 118 -14.15 -8.19 -23.38
CA TRP A 118 -13.80 -6.88 -23.90
C TRP A 118 -14.93 -6.27 -24.74
N LEU A 119 -15.53 -7.03 -25.65
CA LEU A 119 -16.65 -6.59 -26.49
C LEU A 119 -17.87 -6.22 -25.64
N TRP A 120 -18.24 -7.08 -24.68
CA TRP A 120 -19.34 -6.83 -23.76
C TRP A 120 -19.08 -5.54 -22.95
N SER A 121 -17.85 -5.38 -22.44
CA SER A 121 -17.44 -4.17 -21.71
C SER A 121 -17.49 -2.91 -22.56
N LYS A 122 -17.12 -3.01 -23.84
CA LYS A 122 -17.16 -1.88 -24.79
C LYS A 122 -18.59 -1.39 -25.01
N LEU A 123 -19.54 -2.33 -25.12
CA LEU A 123 -20.96 -2.02 -25.27
C LEU A 123 -21.59 -1.53 -23.96
N GLU A 124 -21.17 -2.05 -22.80
CA GLU A 124 -21.56 -1.50 -21.50
C GLU A 124 -21.03 -0.07 -21.31
N ALA A 125 -19.81 0.24 -21.79
CA ALA A 125 -19.27 1.59 -21.76
C ALA A 125 -20.12 2.56 -22.61
N HIS A 126 -20.64 2.12 -23.75
CA HIS A 126 -21.60 2.89 -24.55
C HIS A 126 -22.93 3.11 -23.84
N ARG A 127 -23.40 2.13 -23.06
CA ARG A 127 -24.70 2.17 -22.39
C ARG A 127 -24.69 2.94 -21.07
N ARG A 128 -23.65 2.76 -20.25
CA ARG A 128 -23.52 3.34 -18.89
C ARG A 128 -22.67 4.61 -18.85
N GLY A 129 -21.80 4.80 -19.85
CA GLY A 129 -20.78 5.84 -19.86
C GLY A 129 -19.45 5.35 -19.29
N VAL A 130 -18.36 5.98 -19.75
CA VAL A 130 -16.97 5.57 -19.45
C VAL A 130 -16.51 5.91 -18.03
N ASN A 131 -17.21 6.82 -17.34
CA ASN A 131 -16.83 7.29 -16.00
C ASN A 131 -17.37 6.40 -14.86
N ASP A 132 -18.18 5.38 -15.17
CA ASP A 132 -18.76 4.46 -14.18
C ASP A 132 -17.69 3.55 -13.55
N HIS A 133 -16.69 3.14 -14.35
CA HIS A 133 -15.62 2.26 -13.91
C HIS A 133 -14.36 2.48 -14.75
N TYR A 134 -13.16 2.42 -14.15
CA TYR A 134 -11.91 2.61 -14.92
C TYR A 134 -11.75 1.60 -16.06
N ALA A 135 -12.15 0.35 -15.84
CA ALA A 135 -12.12 -0.66 -16.90
C ALA A 135 -12.98 -0.28 -18.12
N LEU A 136 -14.12 0.39 -17.92
CA LEU A 136 -14.97 0.88 -19.01
C LEU A 136 -14.30 2.02 -19.80
N LEU A 137 -13.56 2.89 -19.11
CA LEU A 137 -12.70 3.88 -19.75
C LEU A 137 -11.61 3.22 -20.61
N ALA A 138 -10.90 2.24 -20.07
CA ALA A 138 -9.82 1.55 -20.77
C ALA A 138 -10.29 0.76 -22.01
N VAL A 139 -11.42 0.05 -21.92
CA VAL A 139 -11.98 -0.67 -23.08
C VAL A 139 -12.50 0.30 -24.15
N HIS A 140 -13.06 1.44 -23.74
CA HIS A 140 -13.54 2.45 -24.66
C HIS A 140 -12.41 3.09 -25.47
N THR A 141 -11.26 3.34 -24.85
CA THR A 141 -10.08 3.89 -25.53
C THR A 141 -9.28 2.86 -26.32
N SER A 142 -9.45 1.57 -26.04
CA SER A 142 -8.80 0.49 -26.81
C SER A 142 -9.53 0.18 -28.12
N GLU A 143 -8.79 0.03 -29.22
CA GLU A 143 -9.36 -0.35 -30.52
C GLU A 143 -9.53 -1.87 -30.67
N SER A 144 -8.78 -2.66 -29.92
CA SER A 144 -8.85 -4.12 -29.92
C SER A 144 -8.62 -4.70 -28.52
N VAL A 145 -8.98 -5.97 -28.34
CA VAL A 145 -8.66 -6.74 -27.12
C VAL A 145 -7.16 -6.78 -26.82
N SER A 146 -6.30 -6.78 -27.85
CA SER A 146 -4.84 -6.77 -27.69
C SER A 146 -4.27 -5.40 -27.32
N ALA A 147 -4.98 -4.31 -27.64
CA ALA A 147 -4.60 -2.95 -27.27
C ALA A 147 -5.03 -2.57 -25.84
N LEU A 148 -5.88 -3.40 -25.19
CA LEU A 148 -6.41 -3.12 -23.86
C LEU A 148 -5.33 -2.91 -22.79
N PRO A 149 -4.26 -3.73 -22.68
CA PRO A 149 -3.18 -3.49 -21.72
C PRO A 149 -2.58 -2.09 -21.81
N LEU A 150 -2.26 -1.65 -23.03
CA LEU A 150 -1.71 -0.32 -23.27
C LEU A 150 -2.74 0.77 -22.95
N ALA A 151 -3.99 0.60 -23.37
CA ALA A 151 -5.07 1.54 -23.08
C ALA A 151 -5.34 1.66 -21.57
N ALA A 152 -5.32 0.57 -20.82
CA ALA A 152 -5.44 0.58 -19.37
C ALA A 152 -4.29 1.35 -18.71
N ALA A 153 -3.07 1.22 -19.26
CA ALA A 153 -1.90 1.94 -18.77
C ALA A 153 -1.99 3.45 -19.06
N THR A 154 -2.51 3.89 -20.20
CA THR A 154 -2.41 5.30 -20.62
C THR A 154 -3.70 6.11 -20.52
N ALA A 155 -4.88 5.48 -20.36
CA ALA A 155 -6.16 6.19 -20.40
C ALA A 155 -6.38 7.20 -19.25
N ASN A 156 -5.57 7.13 -18.18
CA ASN A 156 -5.60 8.08 -17.07
C ASN A 156 -4.99 9.44 -17.41
N PHE A 157 -4.10 9.53 -18.40
CA PHE A 157 -3.44 10.81 -18.75
C PHE A 157 -4.44 11.84 -19.25
N GLY A 158 -4.24 13.11 -18.86
CA GLY A 158 -5.12 14.22 -19.22
C GLY A 158 -6.48 14.21 -18.52
N ARG A 159 -6.66 13.38 -17.48
CA ARG A 159 -7.91 13.27 -16.72
C ARG A 159 -7.68 13.47 -15.24
N ASP A 160 -8.58 14.20 -14.59
CA ASP A 160 -8.62 14.24 -13.13
C ASP A 160 -9.50 13.10 -12.63
N LEU A 161 -8.86 12.00 -12.24
CA LEU A 161 -9.55 10.80 -11.78
C LEU A 161 -9.60 10.76 -10.24
N PRO A 162 -10.74 10.35 -9.64
CA PRO A 162 -10.82 10.16 -8.21
C PRO A 162 -9.99 8.94 -7.78
N GLU A 163 -9.62 8.89 -6.50
CA GLU A 163 -8.84 7.79 -5.89
C GLU A 163 -9.41 6.41 -6.25
N ARG A 164 -10.73 6.24 -6.14
CA ARG A 164 -11.42 4.98 -6.48
C ARG A 164 -11.13 4.50 -7.91
N ALA A 165 -11.11 5.40 -8.89
CA ALA A 165 -10.83 5.04 -10.28
C ALA A 165 -9.36 4.64 -10.47
N LEU A 166 -8.44 5.26 -9.72
CA LEU A 166 -7.02 4.90 -9.74
C LEU A 166 -6.75 3.56 -9.04
N GLN A 167 -7.51 3.23 -8.00
CA GLN A 167 -7.51 1.88 -7.38
C GLN A 167 -8.01 0.82 -8.36
N GLN A 168 -9.14 1.09 -9.04
CA GLN A 168 -9.65 0.21 -10.11
C GLN A 168 -8.63 0.01 -11.23
N ARG A 169 -7.93 1.08 -11.64
CA ARG A 169 -6.82 1.02 -12.61
C ARG A 169 -5.72 0.09 -12.13
N GLN A 170 -5.26 0.25 -10.89
CA GLN A 170 -4.20 -0.57 -10.32
C GLN A 170 -4.57 -2.07 -10.35
N VAL A 171 -5.80 -2.42 -9.95
CA VAL A 171 -6.29 -3.82 -9.99
C VAL A 171 -6.36 -4.32 -11.43
N LEU A 172 -6.97 -3.55 -12.33
CA LEU A 172 -7.10 -3.91 -13.74
C LEU A 172 -5.74 -4.19 -14.39
N LEU A 173 -4.72 -3.36 -14.15
CA LEU A 173 -3.39 -3.57 -14.73
C LEU A 173 -2.77 -4.90 -14.30
N ARG A 174 -2.94 -5.28 -13.03
CA ARG A 174 -2.48 -6.59 -12.52
C ARG A 174 -3.28 -7.75 -13.12
N ASP A 175 -4.60 -7.62 -13.22
CA ASP A 175 -5.46 -8.63 -13.83
C ASP A 175 -5.17 -8.83 -15.33
N LEU A 176 -4.73 -7.77 -16.02
CA LEU A 176 -4.25 -7.84 -17.40
C LEU A 176 -2.83 -8.41 -17.53
N GLY A 177 -2.15 -8.68 -16.41
CA GLY A 177 -0.83 -9.30 -16.36
C GLY A 177 0.34 -8.33 -16.53
N LEU A 178 0.16 -7.03 -16.27
CA LEU A 178 1.27 -6.08 -16.30
C LEU A 178 2.07 -6.14 -14.99
N GLU A 179 3.37 -6.37 -15.13
CA GLU A 179 4.36 -6.28 -14.04
C GLU A 179 5.11 -4.95 -14.04
N SER A 180 5.07 -4.21 -15.16
CA SER A 180 5.64 -2.88 -15.29
C SER A 180 4.89 -2.08 -16.35
N MET A 181 5.00 -0.75 -16.27
CA MET A 181 4.37 0.14 -17.25
C MET A 181 5.08 0.09 -18.61
N PRO A 182 4.32 0.10 -19.73
CA PRO A 182 4.88 0.06 -21.08
C PRO A 182 5.63 1.35 -21.45
N PRO A 183 6.52 1.33 -22.45
CA PRO A 183 7.30 2.51 -22.87
C PRO A 183 6.46 3.75 -23.17
N GLU A 184 5.30 3.58 -23.80
CA GLU A 184 4.37 4.66 -24.16
C GLU A 184 3.81 5.37 -22.92
N PHE A 185 3.60 4.64 -21.82
CA PHE A 185 3.22 5.25 -20.55
C PHE A 185 4.33 6.20 -20.05
N TRP A 186 5.59 5.76 -20.11
CA TRP A 186 6.71 6.57 -19.65
C TRP A 186 6.94 7.81 -20.50
N GLN A 187 6.72 7.72 -21.82
CA GLN A 187 6.79 8.89 -22.72
C GLN A 187 5.78 9.98 -22.34
N GLU A 188 4.56 9.59 -21.94
CA GLU A 188 3.55 10.55 -21.45
C GLU A 188 3.86 11.01 -20.03
N PHE A 189 4.31 10.11 -19.15
CA PHE A 189 4.68 10.42 -17.77
C PHE A 189 5.78 11.47 -17.68
N GLU A 190 6.83 11.35 -18.52
CA GLU A 190 7.98 12.26 -18.54
C GLU A 190 7.61 13.70 -18.99
N ARG A 191 6.42 13.89 -19.57
CA ARG A 191 5.89 15.23 -19.92
C ARG A 191 5.15 15.91 -18.76
N LEU A 192 4.85 15.19 -17.69
CA LEU A 192 4.13 15.73 -16.54
C LEU A 192 5.07 16.54 -15.64
N ALA A 193 4.82 17.85 -15.53
CA ALA A 193 5.58 18.72 -14.63
C ALA A 193 5.08 18.65 -13.18
N ASP A 194 3.75 18.72 -12.98
CA ASP A 194 3.14 18.77 -11.66
C ASP A 194 3.34 17.46 -10.89
N PRO A 195 3.93 17.49 -9.66
CA PRO A 195 4.22 16.29 -8.90
C PRO A 195 2.97 15.55 -8.43
N LEU A 196 1.85 16.25 -8.18
CA LEU A 196 0.59 15.60 -7.83
C LEU A 196 0.03 14.78 -9.01
N THR A 197 0.09 15.35 -10.21
CA THR A 197 -0.33 14.68 -11.44
C THR A 197 0.58 13.49 -11.76
N ARG A 198 1.91 13.62 -11.55
CA ARG A 198 2.83 12.47 -11.63
C ARG A 198 2.44 11.38 -10.64
N LEU A 199 2.21 11.72 -9.38
CA LEU A 199 1.82 10.75 -8.34
C LEU A 199 0.52 10.01 -8.71
N LYS A 200 -0.50 10.73 -9.21
CA LYS A 200 -1.78 10.17 -9.67
C LYS A 200 -1.64 9.19 -10.85
N ALA A 201 -0.55 9.26 -11.62
CA ALA A 201 -0.37 8.41 -12.79
C ALA A 201 0.18 7.00 -12.45
N LEU A 202 0.82 6.85 -11.29
CA LEU A 202 1.51 5.64 -10.87
C LEU A 202 0.53 4.59 -10.30
N ALA A 203 0.84 3.31 -10.44
CA ALA A 203 -0.02 2.21 -9.99
C ALA A 203 0.69 1.13 -9.16
N ASP A 204 1.91 1.37 -8.69
CA ASP A 204 2.67 0.43 -7.84
C ASP A 204 2.82 -0.97 -8.48
N LEU A 205 3.28 -1.05 -9.74
CA LEU A 205 3.61 -2.34 -10.37
C LEU A 205 5.11 -2.64 -10.27
N SER A 206 5.95 -1.61 -10.42
CA SER A 206 7.41 -1.75 -10.55
C SER A 206 8.21 -0.86 -9.60
N ASP A 207 9.48 -1.19 -9.39
CA ASP A 207 10.41 -0.36 -8.60
C ASP A 207 10.63 1.02 -9.23
N ARG A 208 10.61 1.13 -10.56
CA ARG A 208 10.67 2.43 -11.25
C ARG A 208 9.51 3.34 -10.82
N GLU A 209 8.29 2.81 -10.75
CA GLU A 209 7.14 3.59 -10.27
C GLU A 209 7.29 3.98 -8.80
N ARG A 210 7.80 3.10 -7.95
CA ARG A 210 8.03 3.39 -6.53
C ARG A 210 9.07 4.50 -6.34
N GLU A 211 10.14 4.46 -7.12
CA GLU A 211 11.15 5.53 -7.15
C GLU A 211 10.54 6.87 -7.57
N GLU A 212 9.71 6.88 -8.62
CA GLU A 212 8.99 8.10 -9.05
C GLU A 212 7.96 8.57 -8.01
N ALA A 213 7.30 7.66 -7.29
CA ALA A 213 6.40 8.02 -6.20
C ALA A 213 7.16 8.72 -5.06
N VAL A 214 8.37 8.25 -4.71
CA VAL A 214 9.24 8.93 -3.73
C VAL A 214 9.63 10.32 -4.23
N ARG A 215 10.04 10.46 -5.50
CA ARG A 215 10.42 11.77 -6.08
C ARG A 215 9.26 12.76 -6.06
N ALA A 216 8.10 12.35 -6.56
CA ALA A 216 6.90 13.20 -6.56
C ALA A 216 6.50 13.61 -5.14
N THR A 217 6.57 12.67 -4.18
CA THR A 217 6.26 12.95 -2.76
C THR A 217 7.27 13.93 -2.15
N ALA A 218 8.56 13.78 -2.44
CA ALA A 218 9.60 14.70 -1.98
C ALA A 218 9.34 16.13 -2.49
N GLU A 219 8.98 16.29 -3.76
CA GLU A 219 8.64 17.59 -4.33
C GLU A 219 7.37 18.18 -3.69
N LEU A 220 6.33 17.38 -3.47
CA LEU A 220 5.10 17.82 -2.78
C LEU A 220 5.39 18.30 -1.35
N LEU A 221 6.25 17.58 -0.61
CA LEU A 221 6.68 17.94 0.73
C LEU A 221 7.47 19.25 0.75
N ARG A 222 8.43 19.43 -0.16
CA ARG A 222 9.21 20.68 -0.28
C ARG A 222 8.34 21.87 -0.68
N ASN A 223 7.33 21.65 -1.51
CA ASN A 223 6.37 22.68 -1.90
C ASN A 223 5.37 23.03 -0.78
N GLY A 224 5.42 22.34 0.38
CA GLY A 224 4.48 22.56 1.48
C GLY A 224 3.06 22.11 1.14
N THR A 225 2.89 21.19 0.19
CA THR A 225 1.56 20.74 -0.23
C THR A 225 0.87 19.96 0.91
N PRO A 226 -0.36 20.34 1.31
CA PRO A 226 -1.04 19.70 2.40
C PRO A 226 -1.26 18.18 2.18
N PRO A 227 -0.99 17.31 3.17
CA PRO A 227 -1.11 15.86 3.02
C PRO A 227 -2.45 15.36 2.51
N GLU A 228 -3.56 16.01 2.86
CA GLU A 228 -4.90 15.66 2.40
C GLU A 228 -5.06 15.69 0.87
N GLN A 229 -4.21 16.46 0.16
CA GLN A 229 -4.27 16.58 -1.29
C GLN A 229 -3.55 15.44 -2.02
N TRP A 230 -2.54 14.84 -1.41
CA TRP A 230 -1.66 13.86 -2.09
C TRP A 230 -1.59 12.49 -1.42
N LEU A 231 -1.79 12.40 -0.09
CA LEU A 231 -1.68 11.15 0.66
C LEU A 231 -2.66 10.06 0.17
N PRO A 232 -3.94 10.36 -0.20
CA PRO A 232 -4.82 9.35 -0.77
C PRO A 232 -4.26 8.74 -2.07
N TYR A 233 -3.64 9.56 -2.91
CA TYR A 233 -3.01 9.10 -4.15
C TYR A 233 -1.69 8.35 -3.90
N LEU A 234 -0.92 8.76 -2.89
CA LEU A 234 0.26 8.00 -2.48
C LEU A 234 -0.10 6.60 -1.98
N LYS A 235 -1.23 6.43 -1.28
CA LYS A 235 -1.70 5.09 -0.86
C LYS A 235 -1.97 4.17 -2.05
N VAL A 236 -2.35 4.72 -3.21
CA VAL A 236 -2.53 3.96 -4.46
C VAL A 236 -1.18 3.72 -5.15
N ALA A 237 -0.38 4.78 -5.30
CA ALA A 237 0.87 4.77 -6.06
C ALA A 237 2.03 4.03 -5.36
N TYR A 238 2.07 4.05 -4.02
CA TYR A 238 3.05 3.34 -3.21
C TYR A 238 2.62 3.26 -1.73
N ARG A 239 1.76 2.29 -1.40
CA ARG A 239 1.17 2.15 -0.05
C ARG A 239 2.20 2.09 1.08
N HIS A 240 3.30 1.35 0.89
CA HIS A 240 4.32 1.21 1.92
C HIS A 240 5.02 2.53 2.26
N LEU A 241 5.24 3.40 1.27
CA LEU A 241 5.77 4.74 1.51
C LEU A 241 4.76 5.61 2.26
N ALA A 242 3.46 5.52 1.93
CA ALA A 242 2.42 6.21 2.68
C ALA A 242 2.43 5.81 4.17
N THR A 243 2.57 4.51 4.45
CA THR A 243 2.69 4.00 5.82
C THR A 243 3.96 4.50 6.50
N TYR A 244 5.12 4.45 5.83
CA TYR A 244 6.39 4.96 6.37
C TYR A 244 6.30 6.44 6.79
N LEU A 245 5.54 7.25 6.04
CA LEU A 245 5.36 8.67 6.32
C LEU A 245 4.27 8.99 7.36
N THR A 246 3.48 8.02 7.82
CA THR A 246 2.28 8.30 8.65
C THR A 246 2.14 7.42 9.89
N ALA A 247 2.70 6.22 9.90
CA ALA A 247 2.56 5.28 11.00
C ALA A 247 3.67 5.51 12.03
N PHE A 248 3.39 6.30 13.06
CA PHE A 248 4.31 6.55 14.18
C PHE A 248 3.67 6.08 15.49
N PRO A 249 3.85 4.81 15.87
CA PRO A 249 3.15 4.17 16.98
C PRO A 249 3.75 4.50 18.36
N PHE A 250 4.23 5.72 18.56
CA PHE A 250 4.91 6.14 19.77
C PHE A 250 3.94 6.87 20.69
N SER A 251 3.86 6.45 21.96
CA SER A 251 3.09 7.15 22.98
C SER A 251 3.76 8.46 23.41
N ASP A 252 5.07 8.58 23.22
CA ASP A 252 5.85 9.79 23.47
C ASP A 252 5.69 10.79 22.30
N PRO A 253 5.08 11.97 22.54
CA PRO A 253 4.88 12.98 21.49
C PRO A 253 6.19 13.53 20.91
N GLN A 254 7.26 13.65 21.70
CA GLN A 254 8.55 14.14 21.20
C GLN A 254 9.20 13.11 20.28
N LEU A 255 9.10 11.82 20.64
CA LEU A 255 9.57 10.72 19.80
C LEU A 255 8.77 10.64 18.50
N GLN A 256 7.45 10.83 18.58
CA GLN A 256 6.57 10.88 17.42
C GLN A 256 6.95 12.04 16.48
N GLN A 257 7.13 13.24 17.01
CA GLN A 257 7.58 14.41 16.24
C GLN A 257 8.95 14.17 15.60
N TYR A 258 9.90 13.60 16.33
CA TYR A 258 11.24 13.29 15.83
C TYR A 258 11.19 12.38 14.61
N PHE A 259 10.50 11.23 14.71
CA PHE A 259 10.44 10.28 13.60
C PHE A 259 9.58 10.77 12.43
N GLN A 260 8.58 11.63 12.67
CA GLN A 260 7.87 12.33 11.60
C GLN A 260 8.81 13.23 10.80
N LEU A 261 9.62 14.04 11.48
CA LEU A 261 10.59 14.92 10.84
C LEU A 261 11.69 14.11 10.14
N TYR A 262 12.17 13.02 10.76
CA TYR A 262 13.15 12.11 10.18
C TYR A 262 12.65 11.46 8.89
N ALA A 263 11.45 10.85 8.91
CA ALA A 263 10.87 10.21 7.72
C ALA A 263 10.65 11.20 6.57
N ARG A 264 10.19 12.43 6.87
CA ARG A 264 10.06 13.50 5.85
C ARG A 264 11.42 13.89 5.28
N SER A 265 12.40 14.10 6.15
CA SER A 265 13.78 14.41 5.76
C SER A 265 14.37 13.29 4.88
N ARG A 266 14.06 12.02 5.18
CA ARG A 266 14.50 10.84 4.41
C ARG A 266 13.92 10.82 3.01
N VAL A 267 12.64 11.11 2.86
CA VAL A 267 12.00 11.19 1.54
C VAL A 267 12.55 12.37 0.74
N CYS A 268 12.81 13.50 1.39
CA CYS A 268 13.42 14.67 0.76
C CYS A 268 14.94 14.54 0.51
N ASP A 269 15.58 13.49 1.03
CA ASP A 269 17.04 13.34 1.09
C ASP A 269 17.77 14.58 1.63
N GLU A 270 17.18 15.25 2.61
CA GLU A 270 17.65 16.53 3.12
C GLU A 270 17.42 16.63 4.62
N LEU A 271 18.47 16.92 5.39
CA LEU A 271 18.36 17.21 6.82
C LEU A 271 17.59 18.52 7.03
N SER A 272 16.33 18.42 7.47
CA SER A 272 15.53 19.61 7.78
C SER A 272 16.09 20.38 9.00
N PRO A 273 16.00 21.73 9.02
CA PRO A 273 16.39 22.54 10.17
C PRO A 273 15.65 22.16 11.45
N GLU A 274 14.36 21.84 11.35
CA GLU A 274 13.52 21.43 12.48
C GLU A 274 14.00 20.12 13.10
N LEU A 275 14.40 19.15 12.27
CA LEU A 275 14.98 17.89 12.74
C LEU A 275 16.34 18.11 13.42
N ALA A 276 17.19 18.94 12.82
CA ALA A 276 18.51 19.24 13.36
C ALA A 276 18.41 19.93 14.73
N GLU A 277 17.49 20.89 14.87
CA GLU A 277 17.28 21.61 16.12
C GLU A 277 16.66 20.71 17.19
N LEU A 278 15.63 19.92 16.84
CA LEU A 278 15.04 18.96 17.77
C LEU A 278 16.08 17.93 18.25
N ALA A 279 16.94 17.42 17.36
CA ALA A 279 18.03 16.52 17.75
C ALA A 279 18.99 17.18 18.76
N ARG A 280 19.32 18.46 18.58
CA ARG A 280 20.19 19.23 19.49
C ARG A 280 19.53 19.43 20.86
N GLU A 281 18.26 19.79 20.89
CA GLU A 281 17.48 19.93 22.14
C GLU A 281 17.44 18.62 22.92
N LEU A 282 17.17 17.50 22.24
CA LEU A 282 17.10 16.17 22.85
C LEU A 282 18.47 15.69 23.33
N ALA A 283 19.54 16.03 22.61
CA ALA A 283 20.92 15.78 23.04
C ALA A 283 21.26 16.56 24.32
N ALA A 284 20.95 17.87 24.36
CA ALA A 284 21.16 18.73 25.52
C ALA A 284 20.39 18.22 26.75
N ALA A 285 19.15 17.79 26.54
CA ALA A 285 18.30 17.20 27.58
C ALA A 285 18.72 15.78 27.98
N ARG A 286 19.76 15.21 27.34
CA ARG A 286 20.25 13.86 27.57
C ARG A 286 19.12 12.83 27.45
N ARG A 287 18.21 13.05 26.49
CA ARG A 287 16.93 12.33 26.38
C ARG A 287 17.11 10.81 26.28
N ILE A 288 18.17 10.33 25.63
CA ILE A 288 18.39 8.89 25.47
C ILE A 288 18.39 8.14 26.82
N TRP A 289 18.80 8.78 27.90
CA TRP A 289 18.92 8.16 29.23
C TRP A 289 17.58 7.99 29.94
N SER A 290 16.48 8.55 29.42
CA SER A 290 15.14 8.22 29.90
C SER A 290 14.65 6.86 29.41
N PHE A 291 15.37 6.22 28.49
CA PHE A 291 15.05 4.89 27.98
C PHE A 291 15.96 3.84 28.63
N GLU A 292 15.35 2.76 29.08
CA GLU A 292 16.08 1.63 29.66
C GLU A 292 17.02 0.98 28.65
N ALA A 293 18.12 0.41 29.15
CA ALA A 293 19.05 -0.34 28.31
C ALA A 293 18.38 -1.58 27.70
N ARG A 294 18.64 -1.80 26.40
CA ARG A 294 18.09 -2.91 25.62
C ARG A 294 18.36 -4.27 26.27
N GLY A 295 19.60 -4.53 26.68
CA GLY A 295 19.98 -5.82 27.27
C GLY A 295 19.12 -6.21 28.48
N ALA A 296 18.83 -5.25 29.38
CA ALA A 296 18.00 -5.49 30.55
C ALA A 296 16.55 -5.86 30.16
N LYS A 297 15.97 -5.15 29.19
CA LYS A 297 14.61 -5.44 28.71
C LYS A 297 14.53 -6.74 27.93
N VAL A 298 15.54 -7.05 27.10
CA VAL A 298 15.62 -8.31 26.37
C VAL A 298 15.67 -9.49 27.34
N GLU A 299 16.51 -9.41 28.39
CA GLU A 299 16.60 -10.47 29.39
C GLU A 299 15.27 -10.65 30.13
N ALA A 300 14.64 -9.56 30.59
CA ALA A 300 13.34 -9.62 31.25
C ALA A 300 12.25 -10.30 30.37
N GLN A 301 12.25 -10.04 29.07
CA GLN A 301 11.31 -10.67 28.13
C GLN A 301 11.66 -12.14 27.86
N ARG A 302 12.95 -12.51 27.84
CA ARG A 302 13.39 -13.91 27.75
C ARG A 302 13.00 -14.73 28.97
N GLU A 303 13.12 -14.16 30.16
CA GLU A 303 12.66 -14.78 31.41
C GLU A 303 11.14 -15.04 31.39
N GLN A 304 10.37 -14.22 30.67
CA GLN A 304 8.94 -14.43 30.41
C GLN A 304 8.64 -15.41 29.26
N GLY A 305 9.68 -16.03 28.68
CA GLY A 305 9.56 -17.04 27.63
C GLY A 305 9.49 -16.49 26.19
N ALA A 306 9.80 -15.20 25.97
CA ALA A 306 9.88 -14.66 24.62
C ALA A 306 11.13 -15.16 23.88
N LEU A 307 10.98 -15.51 22.61
CA LEU A 307 12.07 -15.98 21.76
C LEU A 307 12.69 -14.79 21.00
N PRO A 308 13.97 -14.47 21.19
CA PRO A 308 14.58 -13.32 20.52
C PRO A 308 14.74 -13.58 19.02
N PHE A 309 14.47 -12.54 18.23
CA PHE A 309 14.76 -12.47 16.81
C PHE A 309 15.47 -11.15 16.51
N TRP A 310 16.78 -11.26 16.28
CA TRP A 310 17.65 -10.13 16.01
C TRP A 310 17.59 -9.75 14.53
N VAL A 311 17.51 -8.46 14.25
CA VAL A 311 17.61 -7.87 12.91
C VAL A 311 18.68 -6.78 12.96
N ASP A 312 19.67 -6.87 12.09
CA ASP A 312 20.77 -5.91 12.01
C ASP A 312 20.24 -4.57 11.45
N ALA A 313 20.62 -3.45 12.07
CA ALA A 313 20.23 -2.09 11.66
C ALA A 313 18.72 -1.77 11.69
N LEU A 314 17.92 -2.45 12.51
CA LEU A 314 16.48 -2.19 12.68
C LEU A 314 16.24 -1.12 13.76
N GLY A 315 16.32 0.15 13.36
CA GLY A 315 15.93 1.29 14.19
C GLY A 315 14.42 1.49 14.33
N LEU A 316 14.01 2.40 15.21
CA LEU A 316 12.59 2.73 15.44
C LEU A 316 11.86 3.27 14.19
N GLU A 317 12.58 3.81 13.20
CA GLU A 317 11.97 4.38 11.98
C GLU A 317 11.07 3.37 11.23
N TRP A 318 11.38 2.08 11.33
CA TRP A 318 10.69 1.03 10.56
C TRP A 318 9.49 0.42 11.28
N VAL A 319 9.30 0.75 12.56
CA VAL A 319 8.31 0.08 13.43
C VAL A 319 6.89 0.26 12.91
N GLY A 320 6.54 1.45 12.45
CA GLY A 320 5.21 1.72 11.87
C GLY A 320 4.89 0.82 10.69
N LEU A 321 5.84 0.71 9.75
CA LEU A 321 5.69 -0.14 8.57
C LEU A 321 5.66 -1.63 8.96
N LEU A 322 6.52 -2.10 9.86
CA LEU A 322 6.50 -3.48 10.34
C LEU A 322 5.16 -3.84 11.00
N ARG A 323 4.62 -2.97 11.86
CA ARG A 323 3.32 -3.19 12.50
C ARG A 323 2.19 -3.28 11.48
N GLU A 324 2.18 -2.37 10.49
CA GLU A 324 1.17 -2.40 9.42
C GLU A 324 1.27 -3.67 8.58
N LEU A 325 2.49 -4.12 8.25
CA LEU A 325 2.66 -5.36 7.49
C LEU A 325 2.15 -6.56 8.30
N LEU A 326 2.46 -6.64 9.58
CA LEU A 326 2.11 -7.79 10.43
C LEU A 326 0.65 -7.83 10.89
N ARG A 327 -0.09 -6.72 10.73
CA ARG A 327 -1.41 -6.48 11.36
C ARG A 327 -2.47 -7.56 11.11
N ASP A 328 -2.49 -8.14 9.91
CA ASP A 328 -3.60 -9.03 9.50
C ASP A 328 -3.42 -10.44 10.07
N SER A 329 -2.22 -10.76 10.56
CA SER A 329 -1.88 -12.10 11.06
C SER A 329 -1.30 -12.11 12.47
N CYS A 330 -0.86 -10.95 13.00
CA CYS A 330 -0.16 -10.87 14.27
C CYS A 330 -0.68 -9.74 15.17
N ALA A 331 -0.71 -10.01 16.47
CA ALA A 331 -0.72 -8.97 17.50
C ALA A 331 0.72 -8.50 17.72
N VAL A 332 0.93 -7.18 17.75
CA VAL A 332 2.26 -6.56 17.94
C VAL A 332 2.16 -5.48 19.01
N SER A 333 2.87 -5.68 20.13
CA SER A 333 3.14 -4.61 21.10
C SER A 333 4.57 -4.10 20.94
N LEU A 334 4.77 -2.82 21.26
CA LEU A 334 6.04 -2.12 21.11
C LEU A 334 6.54 -1.68 22.48
N GLU A 335 7.76 -2.07 22.80
CA GLU A 335 8.59 -1.40 23.78
C GLU A 335 9.78 -0.72 23.09
N VAL A 336 10.19 0.43 23.64
CA VAL A 336 11.40 1.14 23.20
C VAL A 336 12.51 0.88 24.20
N ALA A 337 13.71 0.62 23.69
CA ALA A 337 14.91 0.53 24.51
C ALA A 337 16.10 1.22 23.85
N ARG A 338 17.11 1.51 24.65
CA ARG A 338 18.36 2.13 24.23
C ARG A 338 19.45 1.08 24.02
N ALA A 339 20.06 1.08 22.84
CA ALA A 339 21.27 0.32 22.54
C ALA A 339 22.48 0.86 23.34
N ASN A 340 23.50 0.01 23.56
CA ASN A 340 24.76 0.47 24.12
C ASN A 340 25.41 1.46 23.16
N LEU A 341 26.05 2.49 23.72
CA LEU A 341 26.90 3.39 22.94
C LEU A 341 28.36 2.90 23.02
N PRO A 342 29.17 3.07 21.96
CA PRO A 342 28.78 3.42 20.60
C PRO A 342 27.80 2.41 20.00
N THR A 343 26.87 2.86 19.16
CA THR A 343 25.86 2.00 18.49
C THR A 343 26.46 1.23 17.31
N THR A 344 27.54 0.49 17.57
CA THR A 344 28.07 -0.46 16.60
C THR A 344 27.72 -1.88 17.01
N THR A 345 27.71 -2.78 16.03
CA THR A 345 27.50 -4.21 16.24
C THR A 345 28.44 -4.79 17.29
N GLU A 346 29.70 -4.33 17.38
CA GLU A 346 30.67 -4.81 18.37
C GLU A 346 30.18 -4.62 19.82
N PHE A 347 29.60 -3.45 20.14
CA PHE A 347 29.10 -3.15 21.49
C PHE A 347 27.70 -3.70 21.77
N ASN A 348 27.01 -4.23 20.75
CA ASN A 348 25.59 -4.58 20.82
C ASN A 348 25.27 -6.00 20.33
N ARG A 349 26.27 -6.82 20.00
CA ARG A 349 26.09 -8.20 19.54
C ARG A 349 25.68 -9.12 20.70
N GLU A 350 24.43 -9.57 20.65
CA GLU A 350 23.83 -10.46 21.68
C GLU A 350 23.23 -11.76 21.10
N TRP A 351 23.38 -12.03 19.80
CA TRP A 351 22.81 -13.20 19.11
C TRP A 351 23.69 -14.46 19.07
N GLY A 352 24.81 -14.48 19.79
CA GLY A 352 25.74 -15.63 19.76
C GLY A 352 26.21 -15.96 18.32
N ASP A 353 26.01 -17.20 17.90
CA ASP A 353 26.38 -17.72 16.58
C ASP A 353 25.29 -17.55 15.50
N ASP A 354 24.05 -17.26 15.89
CA ASP A 354 22.94 -17.06 14.96
C ASP A 354 23.12 -15.74 14.21
N GLN A 355 23.21 -15.76 12.88
CA GLN A 355 23.35 -14.51 12.13
C GLN A 355 22.01 -13.81 11.93
N PRO A 356 21.85 -12.56 12.37
CA PRO A 356 20.64 -11.80 12.10
C PRO A 356 20.51 -11.51 10.60
N PRO A 357 19.29 -11.33 10.07
CA PRO A 357 19.10 -10.74 8.76
C PRO A 357 19.81 -9.38 8.70
N ARG A 358 20.57 -9.17 7.62
CA ARG A 358 21.40 -7.96 7.43
C ARG A 358 20.97 -7.10 6.25
N ASP A 359 19.75 -7.31 5.76
CA ASP A 359 19.26 -6.64 4.55
C ASP A 359 19.31 -5.11 4.71
N LEU A 360 18.90 -4.57 5.86
CA LEU A 360 18.91 -3.12 6.10
C LEU A 360 20.34 -2.55 6.12
N ASP A 361 21.25 -3.16 6.90
CA ASP A 361 22.64 -2.73 6.99
C ASP A 361 23.37 -2.83 5.63
N LYS A 362 23.14 -3.92 4.89
CA LYS A 362 23.70 -4.11 3.54
C LYS A 362 23.23 -3.04 2.58
N GLU A 363 21.94 -2.70 2.56
CA GLU A 363 21.44 -1.62 1.72
C GLU A 363 22.04 -0.28 2.14
N ALA A 364 22.12 0.01 3.44
CA ALA A 364 22.69 1.23 4.00
C ALA A 364 24.16 1.47 3.64
N HIS A 365 24.92 0.39 3.46
CA HIS A 365 26.34 0.42 3.11
C HIS A 365 26.63 0.05 1.65
N ALA A 366 25.59 -0.06 0.82
CA ALA A 366 25.76 -0.35 -0.60
C ALA A 366 26.60 0.74 -1.30
N TYR A 367 27.55 0.32 -2.13
CA TYR A 367 28.40 1.27 -2.87
C TYR A 367 27.58 2.18 -3.80
N ASP A 368 26.46 1.67 -4.33
CA ASP A 368 25.54 2.40 -5.20
C ASP A 368 24.41 3.09 -4.43
N TYR A 369 24.54 3.30 -3.11
CA TYR A 369 23.53 3.99 -2.31
C TYR A 369 23.19 5.34 -2.91
N ALA A 370 21.90 5.54 -3.20
CA ALA A 370 21.34 6.77 -3.73
C ALA A 370 19.83 6.79 -3.53
N LEU A 371 19.29 7.90 -3.03
CA LEU A 371 17.85 8.11 -2.98
C LEU A 371 17.32 8.56 -4.36
N PRO A 372 16.10 8.14 -4.75
CA PRO A 372 15.11 7.37 -3.98
C PRO A 372 15.33 5.85 -3.94
N ARG A 373 16.16 5.29 -4.83
CA ARG A 373 16.31 3.84 -5.03
C ARG A 373 16.64 3.09 -3.74
N SER A 374 17.55 3.59 -2.93
CA SER A 374 17.92 2.95 -1.66
C SER A 374 16.76 2.86 -0.68
N LEU A 375 15.92 3.90 -0.57
CA LEU A 375 14.73 3.86 0.30
C LEU A 375 13.71 2.83 -0.20
N VAL A 376 13.54 2.68 -1.51
CA VAL A 376 12.68 1.62 -2.09
C VAL A 376 13.21 0.24 -1.70
N ARG A 377 14.52 0.02 -1.79
CA ARG A 377 15.17 -1.24 -1.39
C ARG A 377 15.07 -1.51 0.11
N GLU A 378 15.24 -0.49 0.95
CA GLU A 378 15.09 -0.58 2.42
C GLU A 378 13.64 -0.92 2.80
N ILE A 379 12.64 -0.26 2.21
CA ILE A 379 11.21 -0.60 2.40
C ILE A 379 10.95 -2.06 1.99
N ALA A 380 11.55 -2.52 0.88
CA ALA A 380 11.44 -3.91 0.46
C ALA A 380 12.13 -4.88 1.44
N ALA A 381 13.25 -4.48 2.05
CA ALA A 381 13.91 -5.25 3.11
C ALA A 381 13.02 -5.38 4.35
N VAL A 382 12.34 -4.31 4.77
CA VAL A 382 11.35 -4.36 5.86
C VAL A 382 10.21 -5.32 5.55
N ASN A 383 9.74 -5.38 4.30
CA ASN A 383 8.74 -6.36 3.90
C ASN A 383 9.24 -7.81 4.02
N ARG A 384 10.50 -8.07 3.64
CA ARG A 384 11.14 -9.39 3.84
C ARG A 384 11.31 -9.73 5.32
N ILE A 385 11.66 -8.76 6.16
CA ILE A 385 11.73 -8.94 7.62
C ILE A 385 10.35 -9.32 8.17
N ALA A 386 9.27 -8.64 7.76
CA ALA A 386 7.91 -9.00 8.16
C ALA A 386 7.53 -10.43 7.72
N ALA A 387 7.91 -10.87 6.52
CA ALA A 387 7.72 -12.25 6.07
C ALA A 387 8.49 -13.24 6.96
N ALA A 388 9.77 -12.96 7.24
CA ALA A 388 10.64 -13.77 8.08
C ALA A 388 10.13 -13.89 9.53
N ILE A 389 9.46 -12.86 10.06
CA ILE A 389 8.77 -12.88 11.36
C ILE A 389 7.60 -13.87 11.32
N ARG A 390 6.73 -13.78 10.30
CA ARG A 390 5.57 -14.68 10.16
C ARG A 390 5.98 -16.14 10.02
N GLU A 391 7.05 -16.42 9.28
CA GLU A 391 7.58 -17.78 9.09
C GLU A 391 8.15 -18.38 10.38
N ARG A 392 8.62 -17.55 11.33
CA ARG A 392 9.19 -17.98 12.61
C ARG A 392 8.14 -18.19 13.69
N LEU A 393 7.04 -17.45 13.66
CA LEU A 393 5.99 -17.55 14.66
C LEU A 393 5.32 -18.94 14.65
N ARG A 394 5.00 -19.45 15.84
CA ARG A 394 4.15 -20.62 16.04
C ARG A 394 3.01 -20.28 17.01
N PRO A 395 1.89 -21.02 16.99
CA PRO A 395 0.82 -20.83 17.97
C PRO A 395 1.34 -20.90 19.42
N GLY A 396 0.88 -19.97 20.26
CA GLY A 396 1.28 -19.88 21.67
C GLY A 396 2.69 -19.31 21.93
N GLN A 397 3.47 -18.98 20.89
CA GLN A 397 4.79 -18.37 21.05
C GLN A 397 4.73 -16.84 21.02
N THR A 398 5.66 -16.22 21.74
CA THR A 398 5.98 -14.79 21.62
C THR A 398 7.35 -14.65 21.00
N LEU A 399 7.44 -13.98 19.85
CA LEU A 399 8.70 -13.60 19.24
C LEU A 399 9.04 -12.17 19.68
N LEU A 400 10.24 -11.98 20.24
CA LEU A 400 10.79 -10.66 20.57
C LEU A 400 11.68 -10.19 19.43
N VAL A 401 11.17 -9.30 18.58
CA VAL A 401 11.96 -8.72 17.47
C VAL A 401 12.72 -7.49 17.97
N THR A 402 14.03 -7.47 17.80
CA THR A 402 14.88 -6.35 18.24
C THR A 402 16.16 -6.23 17.41
N SER A 403 17.03 -5.28 17.75
CA SER A 403 18.19 -4.88 16.95
C SER A 403 19.40 -4.49 17.80
N ASP A 404 20.59 -4.53 17.22
CA ASP A 404 21.82 -3.94 17.76
C ASP A 404 21.87 -2.42 17.67
N HIS A 405 21.40 -1.86 16.57
CA HIS A 405 21.34 -0.41 16.36
C HIS A 405 20.32 -0.06 15.28
N GLY A 406 20.01 1.23 15.16
CA GLY A 406 19.45 1.76 13.93
C GLY A 406 20.51 2.45 13.07
N LEU A 407 20.09 3.34 12.20
CA LEU A 407 20.94 4.00 11.21
C LEU A 407 20.55 5.47 11.05
N THR A 408 21.56 6.33 10.86
CA THR A 408 21.36 7.72 10.47
C THR A 408 21.74 7.96 9.01
N ARG A 409 20.85 8.60 8.25
CA ARG A 409 21.13 9.08 6.89
C ARG A 409 21.96 10.35 6.88
N PHE A 410 21.81 11.22 7.87
CA PHE A 410 22.27 12.61 7.79
C PHE A 410 23.65 12.86 8.42
N ALA A 411 24.42 11.80 8.66
CA ALA A 411 25.81 11.95 9.11
C ALA A 411 26.67 12.77 8.14
N SER A 412 26.46 12.63 6.83
CA SER A 412 27.20 13.38 5.80
C SER A 412 26.62 14.77 5.48
N GLN A 413 25.40 15.07 5.92
CA GLN A 413 24.74 16.38 5.71
C GLN A 413 24.73 17.27 6.96
N GLY A 414 24.95 16.67 8.13
CA GLY A 414 24.95 17.36 9.41
C GLY A 414 26.28 18.05 9.74
N ARG A 415 26.48 18.30 11.04
CA ARG A 415 27.63 19.07 11.54
C ARG A 415 28.94 18.29 11.38
N VAL A 416 29.95 18.93 10.78
CA VAL A 416 31.34 18.46 10.89
C VAL A 416 31.91 18.97 12.22
N VAL A 417 32.33 18.05 13.09
CA VAL A 417 32.85 18.38 14.43
C VAL A 417 34.36 18.17 14.42
N ALA A 418 35.12 19.23 14.69
CA ALA A 418 36.57 19.14 14.74
C ALA A 418 37.03 18.27 15.92
N LEU A 419 37.88 17.29 15.65
CA LEU A 419 38.56 16.52 16.69
C LEU A 419 39.92 17.15 17.00
N PRO A 420 40.29 17.32 18.28
CA PRO A 420 41.63 17.75 18.65
C PRO A 420 42.66 16.66 18.34
N ASP A 421 43.93 17.06 18.36
CA ASP A 421 45.04 16.12 18.25
C ASP A 421 45.02 15.09 19.38
N GLY A 422 45.43 13.88 19.06
CA GLY A 422 45.35 12.74 19.97
C GLY A 422 43.98 12.06 20.00
N TRP A 423 43.00 12.47 19.20
CA TRP A 423 41.74 11.73 19.05
C TRP A 423 41.61 11.11 17.67
N ALA A 424 41.12 9.87 17.61
CA ALA A 424 40.90 9.13 16.37
C ALA A 424 39.41 8.87 16.17
N PRO A 425 38.81 9.31 15.05
CA PRO A 425 37.43 8.96 14.74
C PRO A 425 37.33 7.50 14.31
N HIS A 426 36.20 6.87 14.63
CA HIS A 426 35.81 5.61 14.00
C HIS A 426 35.46 5.82 12.51
N LYS A 427 35.35 4.74 11.73
CA LYS A 427 35.20 4.69 10.26
C LYS A 427 34.33 5.83 9.65
N TRP A 428 33.16 6.08 10.23
CA TRP A 428 32.18 7.08 9.75
C TRP A 428 32.05 8.32 10.63
N GLY A 429 32.94 8.49 11.61
CA GLY A 429 33.04 9.67 12.46
C GLY A 429 31.86 9.88 13.41
N ARG A 430 31.05 8.85 13.68
CA ARG A 430 29.93 8.94 14.64
C ARG A 430 30.38 8.91 16.09
N TYR A 431 31.52 8.27 16.36
CA TYR A 431 32.22 8.37 17.62
C TYR A 431 33.73 8.46 17.40
N ALA A 432 34.46 8.88 18.43
CA ALA A 432 35.92 8.97 18.45
C ALA A 432 36.47 8.49 19.79
N GLU A 433 37.70 7.99 19.75
CA GLU A 433 38.42 7.48 20.91
C GLU A 433 39.73 8.26 21.11
N PRO A 434 40.19 8.43 22.36
CA PRO A 434 41.48 9.03 22.64
C PRO A 434 42.60 8.03 22.28
N VAL A 435 43.60 8.53 21.58
CA VAL A 435 44.91 7.91 21.45
C VAL A 435 45.69 8.17 22.74
N THR A 436 46.64 7.29 23.09
CA THR A 436 47.46 7.43 24.30
C THR A 436 48.05 8.84 24.45
N GLY A 437 47.77 9.50 25.58
CA GLY A 437 48.26 10.87 25.86
C GLY A 437 47.39 11.99 25.30
N ALA A 438 46.18 11.68 24.81
CA ALA A 438 45.23 12.69 24.33
C ALA A 438 44.85 13.69 25.44
N PRO A 439 44.69 14.98 25.11
CA PRO A 439 44.10 15.94 26.03
C PRO A 439 42.63 15.62 26.27
N ASP A 440 42.12 16.10 27.42
CA ASP A 440 40.68 16.11 27.67
C ASP A 440 39.99 16.88 26.56
N LEU A 441 39.13 16.19 25.84
CA LEU A 441 38.26 16.81 24.87
C LEU A 441 37.22 17.66 25.64
N SER A 442 36.83 18.80 25.10
CA SER A 442 35.68 19.57 25.58
C SER A 442 34.82 19.90 24.37
N LEU A 443 33.67 19.23 24.28
CA LEU A 443 32.69 19.45 23.23
C LEU A 443 31.37 19.87 23.87
N PRO A 444 30.55 20.69 23.20
CA PRO A 444 29.23 21.06 23.70
C PRO A 444 28.37 19.82 24.00
N GLU A 445 27.72 19.81 25.16
CA GLU A 445 26.87 18.68 25.61
C GLU A 445 25.62 18.50 24.74
N ASP A 446 25.21 19.54 24.02
CA ASP A 446 24.12 19.51 23.04
C ASP A 446 24.53 18.91 21.68
N VAL A 447 25.78 18.46 21.55
CA VAL A 447 26.34 17.86 20.33
C VAL A 447 26.91 16.47 20.61
N CYS A 448 27.58 16.29 21.74
CA CYS A 448 28.38 15.11 22.02
C CYS A 448 28.21 14.61 23.46
N LEU A 449 28.12 13.29 23.59
CA LEU A 449 28.13 12.58 24.86
C LEU A 449 29.52 12.01 25.14
N ARG A 450 29.93 12.04 26.41
CA ARG A 450 31.10 11.30 26.89
C ARG A 450 30.67 10.01 27.54
N MET A 451 31.26 8.90 27.10
CA MET A 451 30.99 7.58 27.68
C MET A 451 32.20 6.68 27.57
N ASP A 452 32.66 6.13 28.70
CA ASP A 452 33.81 5.22 28.76
C ASP A 452 35.07 5.74 28.04
N GLY A 453 35.35 7.03 28.23
CA GLY A 453 36.48 7.73 27.58
C GLY A 453 36.26 8.09 26.11
N ARG A 454 35.13 7.72 25.51
CA ARG A 454 34.78 8.00 24.10
C ARG A 454 33.96 9.27 23.96
N ALA A 455 34.07 9.90 22.79
CA ALA A 455 33.24 11.01 22.35
C ALA A 455 32.23 10.50 21.33
N ILE A 456 30.93 10.64 21.58
CA ILE A 456 29.86 10.06 20.77
C ILE A 456 28.93 11.17 20.32
N LEU A 457 28.69 11.32 19.01
CA LEU A 457 27.82 12.38 18.49
C LEU A 457 26.36 12.04 18.75
N ALA A 458 25.65 12.92 19.46
CA ALA A 458 24.20 12.81 19.71
C ALA A 458 23.35 13.53 18.67
N VAL A 459 23.99 14.22 17.72
CA VAL A 459 23.33 14.94 16.62
C VAL A 459 23.80 14.42 15.26
N HIS A 460 23.07 14.78 14.21
CA HIS A 460 23.42 14.49 12.82
C HIS A 460 24.75 15.17 12.46
N GLY A 461 25.70 14.41 11.91
CA GLY A 461 27.03 14.91 11.56
C GLY A 461 28.12 13.85 11.54
N HIS A 462 29.38 14.26 11.56
CA HIS A 462 30.51 13.37 11.79
C HIS A 462 31.70 14.16 12.31
N PHE A 463 32.58 13.48 13.03
CA PHE A 463 33.88 14.01 13.37
C PHE A 463 34.73 14.20 12.12
N ASP A 464 35.51 15.29 12.09
CA ASP A 464 36.51 15.49 11.04
C ASP A 464 37.53 14.35 11.00
N ARG A 465 38.30 14.26 9.90
CA ARG A 465 39.26 13.17 9.65
C ARG A 465 38.64 11.77 9.48
N ALA A 466 37.32 11.64 9.62
CA ALA A 466 36.57 10.46 9.19
C ALA A 466 36.10 10.59 7.74
N GLY A 467 35.85 9.46 7.07
CA GLY A 467 35.16 9.49 5.78
C GLY A 467 33.69 9.84 5.98
N ALA A 468 33.15 10.75 5.17
CA ALA A 468 31.71 10.99 5.15
C ALA A 468 30.99 9.75 4.57
N PRO A 469 30.01 9.16 5.28
CA PRO A 469 29.29 8.00 4.76
C PRO A 469 28.47 8.40 3.52
N LYS A 470 28.58 7.61 2.45
CA LYS A 470 27.77 7.81 1.23
C LYS A 470 26.30 7.48 1.47
N GLY A 471 26.03 6.39 2.18
CA GLY A 471 24.69 5.95 2.53
C GLY A 471 24.29 6.38 3.92
N GLN A 472 24.11 5.40 4.79
CA GLN A 472 23.83 5.65 6.20
C GLN A 472 25.02 5.26 7.08
N ALA A 473 25.01 5.70 8.33
CA ALA A 473 26.01 5.34 9.33
C ALA A 473 25.36 4.99 10.67
N HIS A 474 26.17 4.39 11.54
CA HIS A 474 25.84 4.07 12.92
C HIS A 474 27.08 4.31 13.80
N GLY A 475 26.95 4.18 15.11
CA GLY A 475 27.99 4.40 16.11
C GLY A 475 27.79 5.66 16.97
N GLY A 476 26.81 6.50 16.63
CA GLY A 476 26.42 7.72 17.34
C GLY A 476 25.30 7.49 18.33
N ALA A 477 24.66 8.58 18.75
CA ALA A 477 23.62 8.61 19.77
C ALA A 477 22.39 9.44 19.34
N THR A 478 22.19 9.67 18.03
CA THR A 478 20.92 10.17 17.52
C THR A 478 19.81 9.16 17.82
N LEU A 479 18.56 9.61 17.94
CA LEU A 479 17.47 8.72 18.38
C LEU A 479 17.22 7.58 17.38
N GLU A 480 17.39 7.81 16.08
CA GLU A 480 17.27 6.78 15.05
C GLU A 480 18.41 5.75 15.08
N GLU A 481 19.58 6.09 15.63
CA GLU A 481 20.70 5.16 15.79
C GLU A 481 20.60 4.36 17.10
N CYS A 482 20.27 5.02 18.21
CA CYS A 482 20.40 4.44 19.55
C CYS A 482 19.11 3.90 20.15
N LEU A 483 17.94 4.28 19.64
CA LEU A 483 16.68 3.68 20.06
C LEU A 483 16.31 2.55 19.10
N VAL A 484 16.12 1.37 19.68
CA VAL A 484 15.76 0.14 18.97
C VAL A 484 14.43 -0.40 19.47
N PRO A 485 13.66 -1.08 18.61
CA PRO A 485 12.40 -1.65 19.01
C PRO A 485 12.59 -2.97 19.77
N LEU A 486 11.69 -3.23 20.71
CA LEU A 486 11.39 -4.55 21.26
C LEU A 486 9.94 -4.85 20.88
N LEU A 487 9.74 -5.52 19.74
CA LEU A 487 8.40 -5.90 19.29
C LEU A 487 8.07 -7.27 19.84
N LEU A 488 7.05 -7.35 20.70
CA LEU A 488 6.50 -8.63 21.10
C LEU A 488 5.42 -9.00 20.09
N VAL A 489 5.72 -10.03 19.29
CA VAL A 489 4.86 -10.47 18.19
C VAL A 489 4.28 -11.83 18.53
N ARG A 490 2.97 -11.94 18.37
CA ARG A 490 2.21 -13.19 18.54
C ARG A 490 1.29 -13.38 17.35
N LEU A 491 1.02 -14.62 16.96
CA LEU A 491 -0.07 -14.87 16.01
C LEU A 491 -1.38 -14.37 16.62
N LEU A 492 -2.24 -13.79 15.79
CA LEU A 492 -3.62 -13.57 16.20
C LEU A 492 -4.24 -14.93 16.50
N GLU A 493 -4.57 -15.16 17.77
CA GLU A 493 -5.28 -16.37 18.15
C GLU A 493 -6.67 -16.32 17.53
N ALA A 494 -6.99 -17.27 16.65
CA ALA A 494 -8.33 -17.45 16.07
C ALA A 494 -9.42 -17.76 17.13
N THR A 495 -9.07 -17.79 18.42
CA THR A 495 -9.88 -18.25 19.54
C THR A 495 -10.38 -17.16 20.47
N LEU A 496 -9.85 -15.93 20.43
CA LEU A 496 -10.48 -14.84 21.19
C LEU A 496 -11.65 -14.29 20.37
N PRO A 497 -12.90 -14.43 20.86
CA PRO A 497 -14.04 -13.90 20.13
C PRO A 497 -13.89 -12.38 20.00
N ALA A 498 -14.42 -11.87 18.89
CA ALA A 498 -14.69 -10.46 18.71
C ALA A 498 -15.33 -9.90 19.99
N PHE A 499 -14.86 -8.72 20.42
CA PHE A 499 -15.45 -8.05 21.57
C PHE A 499 -16.64 -7.22 21.08
N SER A 500 -17.68 -7.09 21.90
CA SER A 500 -18.76 -6.15 21.61
C SER A 500 -18.54 -4.86 22.39
N PHE A 501 -18.97 -3.75 21.81
CA PHE A 501 -18.90 -2.45 22.45
C PHE A 501 -20.20 -1.66 22.24
N GLU A 502 -20.44 -0.73 23.15
CA GLU A 502 -21.49 0.29 23.10
C GLU A 502 -20.80 1.65 23.00
N LEU A 503 -21.16 2.43 21.98
CA LEU A 503 -20.67 3.80 21.83
C LEU A 503 -21.50 4.74 22.70
N LEU A 504 -20.88 5.29 23.76
CA LEU A 504 -21.57 6.16 24.71
C LEU A 504 -21.66 7.61 24.22
N THR A 505 -20.73 8.03 23.37
CA THR A 505 -20.64 9.41 22.85
C THR A 505 -20.59 9.43 21.32
N PRO A 506 -21.70 9.17 20.62
CA PRO A 506 -21.74 9.18 19.15
C PRO A 506 -21.50 10.57 18.55
N ASP A 507 -21.85 11.63 19.27
CA ASP A 507 -21.52 13.03 18.95
C ASP A 507 -20.52 13.57 19.99
N VAL A 508 -19.25 13.61 19.62
CA VAL A 508 -18.17 14.15 20.47
C VAL A 508 -18.10 15.66 20.27
N ARG A 509 -18.30 16.41 21.35
CA ARG A 509 -18.21 17.88 21.36
C ARG A 509 -16.79 18.31 21.69
N LEU A 510 -16.17 19.08 20.80
CA LEU A 510 -14.86 19.66 21.03
C LEU A 510 -14.94 20.91 21.90
N ASP A 511 -14.02 21.06 22.87
CA ASP A 511 -13.84 22.27 23.66
C ASP A 511 -13.23 23.42 22.83
N ALA A 512 -13.09 24.60 23.43
CA ALA A 512 -12.52 25.78 22.74
C ALA A 512 -11.06 25.58 22.28
N ARG A 513 -10.36 24.56 22.79
CA ARG A 513 -8.98 24.20 22.43
C ARG A 513 -8.94 23.01 21.44
N GLY A 514 -10.10 22.53 20.99
CA GLY A 514 -10.20 21.43 20.02
C GLY A 514 -10.10 20.03 20.63
N PHE A 515 -10.28 19.88 21.95
CA PHE A 515 -10.25 18.59 22.63
C PHE A 515 -11.66 18.01 22.80
N GLY A 516 -11.83 16.74 22.45
CA GLY A 516 -13.06 15.98 22.67
C GLY A 516 -12.78 14.66 23.38
N ARG A 517 -13.80 14.12 24.05
CA ARG A 517 -13.73 12.80 24.69
C ARG A 517 -14.71 11.85 24.00
N LEU A 518 -14.17 10.76 23.44
CA LEU A 518 -14.96 9.64 22.94
C LEU A 518 -14.97 8.55 24.01
N GLN A 519 -16.15 8.08 24.40
CA GLN A 519 -16.32 7.01 25.38
C GLN A 519 -17.00 5.80 24.75
N VAL A 520 -16.43 4.63 25.01
CA VAL A 520 -16.98 3.34 24.61
C VAL A 520 -17.04 2.43 25.82
N LYS A 521 -18.10 1.63 25.93
CA LYS A 521 -18.23 0.59 26.94
C LYS A 521 -18.05 -0.76 26.29
N VAL A 522 -17.12 -1.56 26.78
CA VAL A 522 -16.83 -2.90 26.23
C VAL A 522 -17.39 -3.98 27.14
N SER A 523 -17.90 -5.05 26.54
CA SER A 523 -18.51 -6.19 27.26
C SER A 523 -17.49 -7.14 27.89
N ALA A 524 -16.21 -7.02 27.51
CA ALA A 524 -15.13 -7.89 27.95
C ALA A 524 -14.04 -7.10 28.70
N GLY A 525 -13.35 -7.76 29.62
CA GLY A 525 -12.09 -7.23 30.16
C GLY A 525 -11.04 -7.21 29.05
N LEU A 526 -10.82 -6.04 28.46
CA LEU A 526 -9.80 -5.85 27.44
C LEU A 526 -8.49 -5.39 28.09
N PRO A 527 -7.34 -5.92 27.66
CA PRO A 527 -6.04 -5.50 28.19
C PRO A 527 -5.65 -4.09 27.69
N SER A 528 -6.07 -3.75 26.47
CA SER A 528 -5.84 -2.46 25.82
C SER A 528 -6.96 -2.18 24.83
N LEU A 529 -7.21 -0.91 24.53
CA LEU A 529 -8.16 -0.51 23.50
C LEU A 529 -7.65 0.72 22.76
N THR A 530 -7.55 0.64 21.45
CA THR A 530 -7.03 1.69 20.58
C THR A 530 -8.07 2.04 19.52
N LEU A 531 -8.37 3.33 19.36
CA LEU A 531 -9.18 3.85 18.27
C LEU A 531 -8.26 4.20 17.10
N ARG A 532 -8.48 3.58 15.95
CA ARG A 532 -7.73 3.85 14.72
C ARG A 532 -8.63 4.43 13.63
N LEU A 533 -8.25 5.61 13.16
CA LEU A 533 -8.86 6.33 12.04
C LEU A 533 -7.92 6.26 10.83
N PRO A 534 -8.41 6.51 9.60
CA PRO A 534 -7.56 6.55 8.39
C PRO A 534 -6.38 7.54 8.46
N GLN A 535 -6.47 8.54 9.34
CA GLN A 535 -5.53 9.65 9.49
C GLN A 535 -4.91 9.79 10.89
N ALA A 536 -5.32 8.99 11.89
CA ALA A 536 -4.86 9.14 13.27
C ALA A 536 -5.11 7.89 14.11
N GLU A 537 -4.43 7.79 15.26
CA GLU A 537 -4.60 6.73 16.25
C GLU A 537 -4.65 7.32 17.65
N PHE A 538 -5.56 6.81 18.49
CA PHE A 538 -5.77 7.27 19.85
C PHE A 538 -5.77 6.06 20.79
N VAL A 539 -4.89 6.07 21.79
CA VAL A 539 -4.86 5.04 22.83
C VAL A 539 -5.93 5.35 23.87
N GLY A 540 -6.80 4.39 24.15
CA GLY A 540 -7.86 4.52 25.13
C GLY A 540 -7.34 4.36 26.56
N GLN A 541 -7.96 5.08 27.49
CA GLN A 541 -7.69 4.98 28.92
C GLN A 541 -8.90 4.35 29.62
N PRO A 542 -8.73 3.28 30.42
CA PRO A 542 -9.83 2.67 31.17
C PRO A 542 -10.26 3.58 32.33
N THR A 543 -11.55 3.83 32.46
CA THR A 543 -12.14 4.71 33.50
C THR A 543 -12.95 3.94 34.55
N GLY A 544 -13.05 2.61 34.41
CA GLY A 544 -13.83 1.72 35.28
C GLY A 544 -15.14 1.26 34.64
N GLY A 545 -15.73 0.17 35.15
CA GLY A 545 -17.02 -0.34 34.66
C GLY A 545 -17.02 -0.82 33.19
N GLY A 546 -15.85 -1.14 32.64
CA GLY A 546 -15.67 -1.49 31.22
C GLY A 546 -15.70 -0.29 30.27
N ILE A 547 -15.62 0.95 30.78
CA ILE A 547 -15.63 2.16 29.96
C ILE A 547 -14.19 2.57 29.64
N TRP A 548 -13.93 2.84 28.36
CA TRP A 548 -12.69 3.36 27.83
C TRP A 548 -12.92 4.75 27.25
N GLU A 549 -11.99 5.66 27.51
CA GLU A 549 -12.03 7.04 27.03
C GLU A 549 -10.86 7.31 26.09
N PHE A 550 -11.14 7.93 24.94
CA PHE A 550 -10.14 8.42 23.99
C PHE A 550 -10.14 9.94 24.00
N ALA A 551 -8.98 10.53 24.26
CA ALA A 551 -8.76 11.97 24.12
C ALA A 551 -8.52 12.29 22.64
N LEU A 552 -9.51 12.89 21.99
CA LEU A 552 -9.44 13.29 20.59
C LEU A 552 -8.94 14.73 20.48
N SER A 553 -7.94 14.95 19.63
CA SER A 553 -7.40 16.28 19.31
C SER A 553 -6.83 16.29 17.89
N GLY A 554 -6.77 17.46 17.25
CA GLY A 554 -6.18 17.60 15.92
C GLY A 554 -7.01 17.01 14.78
N LEU A 555 -8.30 16.74 15.02
CA LEU A 555 -9.24 16.22 14.03
C LEU A 555 -10.21 17.30 13.55
N PRO A 556 -10.46 17.44 12.23
CA PRO A 556 -11.52 18.30 11.70
C PRO A 556 -12.93 17.97 12.23
N LEU A 557 -13.87 18.91 12.12
CA LEU A 557 -15.28 18.61 12.39
C LEU A 557 -15.85 17.71 11.27
N GLY A 558 -16.68 16.74 11.63
CA GLY A 558 -17.26 15.82 10.63
C GLY A 558 -17.57 14.44 11.16
N ALA A 559 -18.03 13.57 10.25
CA ALA A 559 -18.28 12.15 10.55
C ALA A 559 -16.98 11.34 10.36
N TYR A 560 -16.77 10.39 11.26
CA TYR A 560 -15.61 9.53 11.31
C TYR A 560 -16.04 8.08 11.32
N ARG A 561 -15.36 7.28 10.49
CA ARG A 561 -15.41 5.82 10.53
C ARG A 561 -14.03 5.31 10.87
N GLY A 562 -13.95 4.53 11.94
CA GLY A 562 -12.72 3.99 12.49
C GLY A 562 -12.84 2.53 12.83
N ARG A 563 -11.81 2.02 13.50
CA ARG A 563 -11.78 0.70 14.10
C ARG A 563 -11.32 0.77 15.54
N LEU A 564 -11.91 -0.05 16.40
CA LEU A 564 -11.43 -0.34 17.74
C LEU A 564 -10.57 -1.60 17.68
N GLU A 565 -9.33 -1.51 18.18
CA GLU A 565 -8.36 -2.58 18.18
C GLU A 565 -7.98 -2.91 19.63
N SER A 566 -7.97 -4.20 19.98
CA SER A 566 -7.53 -4.72 21.28
C SER A 566 -6.58 -5.87 21.03
N GLU A 567 -5.58 -6.05 21.89
CA GLU A 567 -4.57 -7.10 21.73
C GLU A 567 -5.18 -8.49 21.55
N GLY A 568 -4.73 -9.19 20.49
CA GLY A 568 -5.10 -10.58 20.21
C GLY A 568 -6.54 -10.79 19.72
N ARG A 569 -7.33 -9.73 19.47
CA ARG A 569 -8.73 -9.83 19.06
C ARG A 569 -8.95 -9.23 17.66
N PRO A 570 -9.92 -9.76 16.88
CA PRO A 570 -10.36 -9.11 15.66
C PRO A 570 -10.83 -7.66 15.93
N PRO A 571 -10.56 -6.72 15.01
CA PRO A 571 -10.95 -5.32 15.18
C PRO A 571 -12.44 -5.10 14.93
N GLU A 572 -13.04 -4.17 15.68
CA GLU A 572 -14.46 -3.78 15.55
C GLU A 572 -14.60 -2.43 14.84
N GLN A 573 -15.66 -2.25 14.04
CA GLN A 573 -15.91 -0.97 13.37
C GLN A 573 -16.66 0.01 14.27
N ILE A 574 -16.26 1.28 14.24
CA ILE A 574 -16.89 2.36 15.02
C ILE A 574 -17.16 3.56 14.13
N GLU A 575 -18.32 4.20 14.33
CA GLU A 575 -18.71 5.43 13.64
C GLU A 575 -19.15 6.48 14.66
N PHE A 576 -18.62 7.70 14.55
CA PHE A 576 -18.96 8.83 15.43
C PHE A 576 -18.82 10.16 14.68
N ARG A 577 -19.26 11.26 15.28
CA ARG A 577 -19.17 12.61 14.71
C ARG A 577 -18.47 13.55 15.68
N LEU A 578 -17.62 14.42 15.16
CA LEU A 578 -17.06 15.57 15.88
C LEU A 578 -17.89 16.82 15.58
N SER A 579 -18.36 17.49 16.63
CA SER A 579 -19.16 18.71 16.57
C SER A 579 -18.57 19.81 17.47
N ARG A 580 -18.94 21.07 17.20
CA ARG A 580 -18.47 22.21 17.98
C ARG A 580 -19.20 22.22 19.34
N GLY A 581 -18.45 22.30 20.44
CA GLY A 581 -19.03 22.57 21.76
C GLY A 581 -19.65 23.97 21.81
N LEU A 582 -20.82 24.10 22.44
CA LEU A 582 -21.39 25.41 22.75
C LEU A 582 -20.50 26.05 23.82
N THR A 583 -20.01 27.25 23.54
CA THR A 583 -19.50 28.16 24.56
C THR A 583 -20.73 28.65 25.32
N GLU A 584 -20.93 28.18 26.54
CA GLU A 584 -21.80 28.87 27.49
C GLU A 584 -21.10 30.19 27.79
N ASN A 585 -21.45 31.23 27.03
CA ASN A 585 -21.17 32.59 27.44
C ASN A 585 -22.01 32.80 28.68
N ASP A 586 -21.32 32.80 29.81
CA ASP A 586 -21.76 33.25 31.11
C ASP A 586 -22.35 34.67 30.94
N LEU A 587 -23.65 34.76 30.65
CA LEU A 587 -24.42 35.99 30.82
C LEU A 587 -24.74 36.07 32.32
N GLY A 588 -23.70 36.31 33.11
CA GLY A 588 -23.79 36.73 34.49
C GLY A 588 -24.27 38.18 34.56
N LEU A 589 -25.58 38.30 34.78
CA LEU A 589 -26.22 39.44 35.44
C LEU A 589 -25.59 39.73 36.80
#